data_AF-A0A833DEE0-F1
#
_entry.id   AF-A0A833DEE0-F1
#
_cell.length_a   1.000
_cell.length_b   1.000
_cell.length_c   1.000
_cell.angle_alpha   90.00
_cell.angle_beta   90.00
_cell.angle_gamma   90.00
#
_symmetry.space_group_name_H-M   'P 1'
#
loop_
_entity.id
_entity.type
_entity.pdbx_description
1 polymer ?
#
loop_
_entity_poly.entity_id
_entity_poly.type
_entity_poly.pdbx_seq_one_letter_code
_entity_poly.pdbx_strand_id
1 'polypeptide(L)' 'MVGRLLVITGASGVGKSTLTTRVASALEFEKAASTDTVREILRTQLGIEAEPALHRSS' A
#
# COMPACT_ATOMS: atom_id res chain seq x y z
N MET A 1 -22.16 -0.56 -10.83
CA MET A 1 -21.63 -1.35 -9.71
C MET A 1 -20.60 -0.49 -9.00
N VAL A 2 -20.73 -0.23 -7.69
CA VAL A 2 -19.75 0.58 -6.93
C VAL A 2 -18.76 -0.38 -6.28
N GLY A 3 -17.46 -0.19 -6.51
CA GLY A 3 -16.41 -1.02 -5.92
C GLY A 3 -16.29 -0.80 -4.41
N ARG A 4 -15.80 -1.82 -3.68
CA ARG A 4 -15.49 -1.72 -2.25
C ARG A 4 -14.04 -1.28 -2.06
N LEU A 5 -13.78 -0.41 -1.08
CA LEU A 5 -12.44 0.00 -0.66
C LEU A 5 -12.28 -0.26 0.85
N LEU A 6 -11.20 -0.91 1.23
CA LEU A 6 -10.82 -1.12 2.63
C LEU A 6 -9.41 -0.59 2.85
N VAL A 7 -9.23 0.24 3.89
CA VAL A 7 -7.94 0.80 4.29
C VAL A 7 -7.56 0.24 5.65
N ILE A 8 -6.38 -0.37 5.75
CA ILE A 8 -5.82 -0.94 6.99
C ILE A 8 -4.57 -0.14 7.37
N THR A 9 -4.54 0.41 8.59
CA THR A 9 -3.47 1.28 9.11
C THR A 9 -3.04 0.87 10.52
N GLY A 10 -1.93 1.44 11.01
CA GLY A 10 -1.33 1.13 12.31
C GLY A 10 0.21 1.19 12.31
N ALA A 11 0.80 1.11 13.50
CA ALA A 11 2.26 1.17 13.68
C ALA A 11 3.01 -0.03 13.06
N SER A 12 4.34 0.05 12.95
CA SER A 12 5.16 -1.08 12.47
C SER A 12 5.01 -2.30 13.38
N GLY A 13 5.01 -3.52 12.81
CA GLY A 13 4.95 -4.77 13.58
C GLY A 13 3.59 -5.20 14.14
N VAL A 14 2.53 -4.38 14.05
CA VAL A 14 1.20 -4.71 14.65
C VAL A 14 0.37 -5.74 13.87
N GLY A 15 0.92 -6.34 12.81
CA GLY A 15 0.24 -7.40 12.05
C GLY A 15 -0.68 -6.92 10.91
N LYS A 16 -0.55 -5.68 10.43
CA LYS A 16 -1.35 -5.13 9.31
C LYS A 16 -1.36 -6.01 8.07
N SER A 17 -0.18 -6.38 7.56
CA SER A 17 -0.06 -7.20 6.34
C SER A 17 -0.69 -8.58 6.53
N THR A 18 -0.54 -9.17 7.71
CA THR A 18 -1.17 -10.44 8.07
C THR A 18 -2.70 -10.32 8.07
N LEU A 19 -3.24 -9.24 8.63
CA LEU A 19 -4.68 -8.97 8.63
C LEU A 19 -5.19 -8.74 7.20
N THR A 20 -4.48 -7.94 6.40
CA THR A 20 -4.83 -7.65 5.00
C THR A 20 -4.97 -8.94 4.19
N THR A 21 -4.02 -9.86 4.27
CA THR A 21 -4.09 -11.14 3.53
C THR A 21 -5.33 -11.95 3.93
N ARG A 22 -5.62 -12.04 5.23
CA ARG A 22 -6.79 -12.79 5.73
C ARG A 22 -8.10 -12.15 5.30
N VAL A 23 -8.20 -10.82 5.42
CA VAL A 23 -9.42 -10.08 5.07
C VAL A 23 -9.65 -10.07 3.57
N ALA A 24 -8.60 -9.91 2.76
CA ALA A 24 -8.71 -9.98 1.30
C ALA A 24 -9.25 -11.33 0.84
N SER A 25 -8.77 -12.42 1.45
CA SER A 25 -9.28 -13.77 1.18
C SER A 25 -10.73 -13.94 1.66
N ALA A 26 -11.06 -13.52 2.88
CA ALA A 26 -12.38 -13.72 3.47
C ALA A 26 -13.49 -12.87 2.84
N LEU A 27 -13.15 -11.68 2.32
CA LEU A 27 -14.09 -10.76 1.69
C LEU A 27 -14.01 -10.77 0.15
N GLU A 28 -13.20 -11.67 -0.41
CA GLU A 28 -13.02 -11.86 -1.85
C GLU A 28 -12.60 -10.56 -2.56
N PHE A 29 -11.59 -9.88 -2.02
CA PHE A 29 -10.93 -8.78 -2.73
C PHE A 29 -9.98 -9.35 -3.78
N GLU A 30 -10.21 -9.01 -5.04
CA GLU A 30 -9.33 -9.38 -6.16
C GLU A 30 -7.95 -8.72 -6.07
N LYS A 31 -7.84 -7.57 -5.40
CA LYS A 31 -6.63 -6.76 -5.33
C LYS A 31 -6.35 -6.28 -3.92
N ALA A 32 -5.09 -6.36 -3.52
CA ALA A 32 -4.55 -5.72 -2.34
C ALA A 32 -3.22 -5.05 -2.72
N ALA A 33 -3.01 -3.82 -2.26
CA ALA A 33 -1.79 -3.05 -2.51
C ALA A 33 -1.37 -2.33 -1.23
N SER A 34 -0.07 -2.31 -0.93
CA SER A 34 0.48 -1.51 0.16
C SER A 34 0.81 -0.09 -0.34
N THR A 35 0.87 0.85 0.59
CA THR A 35 1.37 2.21 0.29
C THR A 35 2.83 2.19 -0.15
N ASP A 36 3.62 1.23 0.33
CA ASP A 36 5.01 1.04 -0.10
C ASP A 36 5.08 0.64 -1.57
N THR A 37 4.23 -0.27 -2.04
CA THR A 37 4.17 -0.64 -3.46
C THR A 37 3.85 0.56 -4.35
N VAL A 38 2.89 1.40 -3.93
CA VAL A 38 2.54 2.62 -4.67
C VAL A 38 3.74 3.58 -4.71
N ARG A 39 4.41 3.77 -3.57
CA ARG A 39 5.60 4.63 -3.48
C ARG A 39 6.72 4.14 -4.39
N GLU A 40 7.01 2.83 -4.42
CA GLU A 40 8.05 2.26 -5.27
C GLU A 40 7.74 2.46 -6.76
N ILE A 41 6.50 2.25 -7.19
CA ILE A 41 6.10 2.50 -8.58
C ILE A 41 6.35 3.98 -8.93
N LEU A 42 5.94 4.91 -8.06
CA LEU A 42 6.14 6.33 -8.30
C LEU A 42 7.63 6.72 -8.35
N ARG A 43 8.50 6.11 -7.53
CA ARG A 43 9.97 6.32 -7.59
C ARG A 43 10.57 5.94 -8.94
N THR A 44 10.01 4.96 -9.65
CA THR A 44 10.51 4.58 -10.98
C THR A 44 10.22 5.61 -12.07
N GLN A 45 9.18 6.42 -11.87
CA GLN A 45 8.71 7.40 -12.87
C GLN A 45 9.15 8.82 -12.55
N LEU A 46 9.29 9.15 -11.27
CA LEU A 46 9.61 10.48 -10.77
C LEU A 46 11.02 10.47 -10.17
N GLY A 47 11.95 11.17 -10.84
CA GLY A 47 13.32 11.30 -10.36
C GLY A 47 13.42 12.07 -9.04
N ILE A 48 14.53 11.88 -8.33
CA ILE A 48 14.76 12.46 -7.00
C ILE A 48 14.73 13.99 -6.98
N GLU A 49 15.15 14.63 -8.07
CA GLU A 49 15.12 16.09 -8.21
C GLU A 49 13.69 16.65 -8.35
N ALA A 50 12.81 15.88 -9.00
CA ALA A 50 11.42 16.29 -9.23
C ALA A 50 10.55 16.04 -7.99
N GLU A 51 10.78 14.92 -7.29
CA GLU A 51 10.03 14.56 -6.10
C GLU A 51 10.91 13.87 -5.04
N PRO A 52 11.68 14.65 -4.26
CA PRO A 52 12.59 14.10 -3.25
C PRO A 52 11.86 13.43 -2.09
N ALA A 53 10.60 13.80 -1.79
CA ALA A 53 9.87 13.21 -0.68
C ALA A 53 9.54 11.74 -0.94
N LEU A 54 9.31 11.35 -2.20
CA LEU A 54 9.13 9.96 -2.56
C LEU A 54 10.40 9.14 -2.26
N HIS A 55 11.59 9.70 -2.41
CA HIS A 55 12.88 8.97 -2.35
C HIS A 55 13.47 8.85 -0.94
N ARG A 56 12.93 9.58 0.05
CA ARG A 56 13.34 9.39 1.45
C ARG A 56 12.88 8.03 1.97
N SER A 57 13.74 7.34 2.71
CA SER A 57 13.34 6.12 3.43
C SER A 57 12.24 6.47 4.45
N SER A 58 11.29 5.55 4.62
CA SER A 58 10.32 5.63 5.73
C SER A 58 11.02 5.44 7.07
#